data_AF-L1IPT4-F1
#
_entry.id   AF-L1IPT4-F1
#
_cell.length_a   1.000
_cell.length_b   1.000
_cell.length_c   1.000
_cell.angle_alpha   90.00
_cell.angle_beta   90.00
_cell.angle_gamma   90.00
#
_symmetry.space_group_name_H-M   'P 1'
#
loop_
_entity.id
_entity.type
_entity.pdbx_description
1 polymer ?
#
loop_
_entity_poly.entity_id
_entity_poly.type
_entity_poly.pdbx_seq_one_letter_code
_entity_poly.pdbx_strand_id
1 'polypeptide(L)'
;ARQGSSRPGTPAKRKPCNCKNSKCLKLYCECFASGLYCEVQCNCHSCHNNVRFEWDRQAAVVSTLERNPHAFRPKITQTGQQGIVDSPAKGARWLMFVKARHMKGCHCKKSGCLKKYCECFQAAVMCSDTCKCIECRN
;
A
#
# COMPACT_ATOMS: atom_id res chain seq x y z
N ALA A 1 19.17 0.54 21.02
CA ALA A 1 19.40 -0.52 20.01
C ALA A 1 18.10 -1.24 19.69
N ARG A 2 17.48 -0.97 18.53
CA ARG A 2 16.55 -1.91 17.87
C ARG A 2 16.83 -1.82 16.37
N GLN A 3 17.39 -2.90 15.85
CA GLN A 3 17.89 -3.03 14.49
C GLN A 3 16.71 -3.07 13.52
N GLY A 4 16.57 -2.05 12.68
CA GLY A 4 15.74 -2.08 11.48
C GLY A 4 16.50 -2.79 10.38
N SER A 5 16.21 -4.06 10.15
CA SER A 5 16.80 -4.84 9.07
C SER A 5 16.05 -4.59 7.76
N SER A 6 16.44 -3.55 7.02
CA SER A 6 16.10 -3.42 5.59
C SER A 6 16.99 -4.37 4.78
N ARG A 7 16.48 -5.56 4.43
CA ARG A 7 17.15 -6.49 3.51
C ARG A 7 16.82 -6.16 2.04
N PRO A 8 17.77 -6.34 1.10
CA PRO A 8 17.55 -6.14 -0.33
C PRO A 8 16.60 -7.19 -0.92
N GLY A 9 15.93 -6.81 -2.02
CA GLY A 9 14.78 -7.49 -2.61
C GLY A 9 15.04 -8.93 -3.04
N THR A 10 14.47 -9.86 -2.28
CA THR A 10 13.85 -11.07 -2.85
C THR A 10 12.39 -10.70 -3.17
N PRO A 11 11.76 -11.21 -4.24
CA PRO A 11 10.33 -11.01 -4.44
C PRO A 11 9.61 -11.59 -3.24
N ALA A 12 9.17 -10.70 -2.34
CA ALA A 12 8.57 -11.09 -1.08
C ALA A 12 7.34 -11.95 -1.40
N LYS A 13 7.38 -13.21 -0.97
CA LYS A 13 6.22 -14.11 -1.08
C LYS A 13 5.02 -13.40 -0.46
N ARG A 14 3.96 -13.22 -1.24
CA ARG A 14 2.77 -12.46 -0.83
C ARG A 14 2.11 -13.16 0.35
N LYS A 15 1.55 -12.38 1.28
CA LYS A 15 0.82 -12.93 2.42
C LYS A 15 -0.52 -13.51 1.95
N PRO A 16 -0.89 -14.72 2.41
CA PRO A 16 -2.18 -15.29 2.08
C PRO A 16 -3.29 -14.51 2.79
N CYS A 17 -4.38 -14.22 2.06
CA CYS A 17 -5.53 -13.54 2.67
C CYS A 17 -6.41 -14.52 3.47
N ASN A 18 -7.17 -14.00 4.42
CA ASN A 18 -8.05 -14.78 5.32
C ASN A 18 -9.50 -14.25 5.26
N CYS A 19 -9.95 -13.85 4.07
CA CYS A 19 -11.21 -13.14 3.89
C CYS A 19 -12.42 -14.07 4.15
N LYS A 20 -13.38 -13.61 4.97
CA LYS A 20 -14.61 -14.37 5.27
C LYS A 20 -15.86 -13.82 4.57
N ASN A 21 -15.96 -12.49 4.43
CA ASN A 21 -17.22 -11.82 4.04
C ASN A 21 -17.13 -11.00 2.74
N SER A 22 -15.96 -10.94 2.11
CA SER A 22 -15.75 -10.10 0.91
C SER A 22 -15.89 -10.87 -0.39
N LYS A 23 -15.95 -12.20 -0.35
CA LYS A 23 -15.71 -13.09 -1.52
C LYS A 23 -14.41 -12.75 -2.26
N CYS A 24 -13.49 -12.05 -1.59
CA CYS A 24 -12.30 -11.43 -2.19
C CYS A 24 -12.58 -10.41 -3.31
N LEU A 25 -13.79 -9.85 -3.41
CA LEU A 25 -14.17 -8.86 -4.43
C LEU A 25 -14.23 -7.41 -3.89
N LYS A 26 -13.56 -7.15 -2.78
CA LYS A 26 -13.51 -5.83 -2.13
C LYS A 26 -12.07 -5.54 -1.71
N LEU A 27 -11.71 -4.25 -1.63
CA LEU A 27 -10.37 -3.79 -1.23
C LEU A 27 -9.96 -4.18 0.21
N TYR A 28 -10.85 -4.78 1.00
CA TYR A 28 -10.48 -5.44 2.26
C TYR A 28 -9.58 -6.68 2.04
N CYS A 29 -9.66 -7.30 0.86
CA CYS A 29 -8.79 -8.39 0.46
C CYS A 29 -7.49 -7.81 -0.10
N GLU A 30 -6.35 -8.16 0.51
CA GLU A 30 -5.03 -7.70 0.04
C GLU A 30 -4.69 -8.18 -1.37
N CYS A 31 -5.15 -9.38 -1.77
CA CYS A 31 -4.96 -9.90 -3.13
C CYS A 31 -5.68 -9.01 -4.15
N PHE A 32 -6.97 -8.77 -3.92
CA PHE A 32 -7.81 -7.95 -4.79
C PHE A 32 -7.35 -6.49 -4.82
N ALA A 33 -7.02 -5.91 -3.66
CA ALA A 33 -6.51 -4.54 -3.58
C ALA A 33 -5.20 -4.35 -4.37
N SER A 34 -4.42 -5.41 -4.53
CA SER A 34 -3.20 -5.42 -5.34
C SER A 34 -3.45 -5.78 -6.81
N GLY A 35 -4.72 -5.92 -7.23
CA GLY A 35 -5.12 -6.25 -8.61
C GLY A 35 -4.92 -7.72 -9.00
N LEU A 36 -4.65 -8.59 -8.03
CA LEU A 36 -4.20 -9.97 -8.27
C LEU A 36 -5.25 -10.98 -7.83
N TYR A 37 -5.26 -12.14 -8.49
CA TYR A 37 -6.08 -13.27 -8.05
C TYR A 37 -5.63 -13.79 -6.69
N CYS A 38 -6.57 -14.40 -5.97
CA CYS A 38 -6.21 -15.24 -4.84
C CYS A 38 -5.56 -16.52 -5.36
N GLU A 39 -4.44 -16.89 -4.75
CA GLU A 39 -3.73 -18.14 -5.04
C GLU A 39 -4.17 -19.26 -4.09
N VAL A 40 -3.77 -20.50 -4.40
CA VAL A 40 -4.11 -21.71 -3.62
C VAL A 40 -3.70 -21.61 -2.14
N GLN A 41 -2.66 -20.83 -1.85
CA GLN A 41 -2.18 -20.58 -0.49
C GLN A 41 -3.09 -19.65 0.36
N CYS A 42 -4.14 -19.06 -0.19
CA CYS A 42 -5.07 -18.19 0.56
C CYS A 42 -6.07 -19.00 1.39
N ASN A 43 -6.39 -18.51 2.59
CA ASN A 43 -7.38 -19.10 3.51
C ASN A 43 -8.76 -18.41 3.43
N CYS A 44 -9.11 -17.85 2.27
CA CYS A 44 -10.37 -17.15 2.10
C CYS A 44 -11.55 -18.12 1.85
N HIS A 45 -12.73 -17.79 2.37
CA HIS A 45 -13.96 -18.55 2.17
C HIS A 45 -14.79 -17.96 1.03
N SER A 46 -15.42 -18.83 0.23
CA SER A 46 -16.27 -18.47 -0.92
C SER A 46 -15.59 -17.43 -1.84
N CYS A 47 -14.35 -17.73 -2.24
CA CYS A 47 -13.53 -16.82 -3.05
C CYS A 47 -14.06 -16.73 -4.48
N HIS A 48 -14.34 -15.51 -4.94
CA HIS A 48 -14.66 -15.18 -6.34
C HIS A 48 -13.53 -14.37 -7.01
N ASN A 49 -12.43 -14.10 -6.30
CA ASN A 49 -11.24 -13.48 -6.89
C ASN A 49 -10.33 -14.54 -7.55
N ASN A 50 -10.85 -15.21 -8.57
CA ASN A 50 -10.17 -16.23 -9.36
C ASN A 50 -10.81 -16.33 -10.75
N VAL A 51 -10.13 -17.01 -11.67
CA VAL A 51 -10.52 -17.12 -13.09
C VAL A 51 -11.92 -17.75 -13.28
N ARG A 52 -12.37 -18.62 -12.37
CA ARG A 52 -13.69 -19.27 -12.48
C ARG A 52 -14.85 -18.30 -12.32
N PHE A 53 -14.64 -17.19 -11.61
CA PHE A 53 -15.64 -16.16 -11.35
C PHE A 53 -15.22 -14.82 -11.99
N GLU A 54 -14.64 -14.88 -13.19
CA GLU A 54 -14.07 -13.69 -13.83
C GLU A 54 -15.09 -12.60 -14.09
N TRP A 55 -16.33 -12.97 -14.43
CA TRP A 55 -17.42 -12.01 -14.60
C TRP A 55 -17.68 -11.19 -13.32
N ASP A 56 -17.84 -11.86 -12.18
CA ASP A 56 -18.05 -11.20 -10.88
C ASP A 56 -16.84 -10.34 -10.49
N ARG A 57 -15.63 -10.86 -10.75
CA ARG A 57 -14.39 -10.13 -10.48
C ARG A 57 -14.30 -8.86 -11.32
N GLN A 58 -14.58 -8.94 -12.61
CA GLN A 58 -14.52 -7.80 -13.52
C GLN A 58 -15.57 -6.75 -13.15
N ALA A 59 -16.81 -7.17 -12.85
CA ALA A 59 -17.85 -6.27 -12.34
C ALA A 59 -17.41 -5.55 -11.05
N ALA A 60 -16.77 -6.26 -10.13
CA ALA A 60 -16.24 -5.67 -8.89
C ALA A 60 -15.09 -4.68 -9.13
N VAL A 61 -14.21 -4.96 -10.11
CA VAL A 61 -13.13 -4.04 -10.52
C VAL A 61 -13.71 -2.75 -11.08
N VAL A 62 -14.66 -2.85 -12.03
CA VAL A 62 -15.33 -1.70 -12.64
C VAL A 62 -16.02 -0.84 -11.59
N SER A 63 -16.88 -1.44 -10.76
CA SER A 63 -17.59 -0.72 -9.68
C SER A 63 -16.63 -0.08 -8.65
N THR A 64 -15.44 -0.66 -8.46
CA THR A 64 -14.41 -0.09 -7.59
C THR A 64 -13.74 1.14 -8.23
N LEU A 65 -13.45 1.09 -9.53
CA LEU A 65 -12.86 2.20 -10.28
C LEU A 65 -13.84 3.36 -10.49
N GLU A 66 -15.13 3.09 -10.71
CA GLU A 66 -16.18 4.12 -10.80
C GLU A 66 -16.27 4.95 -9.52
N ARG A 67 -16.12 4.30 -8.35
CA ARG A 67 -16.12 4.99 -7.05
C ARG A 67 -14.79 5.69 -6.75
N ASN A 68 -13.68 5.13 -7.22
CA ASN A 68 -12.36 5.71 -7.07
C ASN A 68 -11.43 5.26 -8.21
N PRO A 69 -11.09 6.15 -9.18
CA PRO A 69 -10.26 5.80 -10.33
C PRO A 69 -8.81 5.45 -9.97
N HIS A 70 -8.39 5.69 -8.72
CA HIS A 70 -7.05 5.36 -8.21
C HIS A 70 -7.07 4.20 -7.21
N ALA A 71 -8.17 3.44 -7.11
CA ALA A 71 -8.36 2.37 -6.13
C ALA A 71 -7.27 1.29 -6.13
N PHE A 72 -6.70 0.99 -7.30
CA PHE A 72 -5.67 -0.03 -7.49
C PHE A 72 -4.27 0.55 -7.70
N ARG A 73 -4.10 1.89 -7.60
CA ARG A 73 -2.77 2.51 -7.61
C ARG A 73 -2.10 2.31 -6.24
N PRO A 74 -0.77 2.15 -6.17
CA PRO A 74 -0.05 2.10 -4.90
C PRO A 74 -0.38 3.32 -4.03
N LYS A 75 -0.76 3.09 -2.78
CA LYS A 75 -1.10 4.17 -1.82
C LYS A 75 0.11 4.99 -1.38
N ILE A 76 1.30 4.40 -1.46
CA ILE A 76 2.58 4.99 -1.09
C ILE A 76 3.38 5.15 -2.37
N THR A 77 3.64 6.40 -2.77
CA THR A 77 4.53 6.66 -3.90
C THR A 77 5.96 6.73 -3.38
N GLN A 78 6.80 5.82 -3.85
CA GLN A 78 8.24 6.07 -3.93
C GLN A 78 8.44 6.94 -5.17
N THR A 79 8.45 8.25 -5.02
CA THR A 79 8.94 9.17 -6.05
C THR A 79 10.47 9.03 -6.12
N GLY A 80 10.95 7.89 -6.59
CA GLY A 80 12.37 7.53 -6.57
C GLY A 80 12.73 6.71 -7.79
N GLN A 81 12.40 7.21 -8.98
CA GLN A 81 13.31 6.95 -10.10
C GLN A 81 14.53 7.82 -9.85
N GLN A 82 15.69 7.21 -10.03
CA GLN A 82 17.02 7.77 -9.90
C GLN A 82 17.19 8.95 -10.87
N GLY A 83 16.64 10.11 -10.51
CA GLY A 83 16.93 11.37 -11.15
C GLY A 83 18.02 12.06 -10.35
N ILE A 84 19.25 12.00 -10.84
CA ILE A 84 20.26 12.99 -10.47
C ILE A 84 19.70 14.32 -10.97
N VAL A 85 19.26 15.19 -10.06
CA VAL A 85 19.00 16.58 -10.42
C VAL A 85 20.32 17.32 -10.26
N ASP A 86 20.91 17.74 -11.38
CA ASP A 86 22.08 18.60 -11.37
C ASP A 86 21.69 19.94 -10.73
N SER A 87 22.20 20.20 -9.53
CA SER A 87 22.06 21.51 -8.90
C SER A 87 23.21 22.41 -9.39
N PRO A 88 22.98 23.69 -9.71
CA PRO A 88 24.03 24.60 -10.19
C PRO A 88 25.13 24.91 -9.16
N ALA A 89 24.95 24.48 -7.90
CA ALA A 89 25.87 24.75 -6.82
C ALA A 89 26.96 23.67 -6.73
N LYS A 90 28.08 23.95 -7.41
CA LYS A 90 29.45 23.41 -7.19
C LYS A 90 29.56 22.23 -6.21
N GLY A 91 29.48 21.01 -6.76
CA GLY A 91 30.25 19.86 -6.27
C GLY A 91 29.66 18.96 -5.18
N ALA A 92 28.45 19.19 -4.68
CA ALA A 92 27.83 18.28 -3.71
C ALA A 92 26.80 17.35 -4.38
N ARG A 93 27.17 16.09 -4.62
CA ARG A 93 26.25 15.02 -5.04
C ARG A 93 25.36 14.62 -3.84
N TRP A 94 24.35 15.42 -3.53
CA TRP A 94 23.37 15.06 -2.51
C TRP A 94 22.45 13.98 -3.09
N LEU A 95 22.48 12.79 -2.51
CA LEU A 95 21.40 11.82 -2.70
C LEU A 95 20.14 12.45 -2.10
N MET A 96 19.36 13.15 -2.94
CA MET A 96 18.09 13.71 -2.51
C MET A 96 17.18 12.53 -2.21
N PHE A 97 17.10 12.14 -0.93
CA PHE A 97 16.17 11.13 -0.45
C PHE A 97 14.77 11.68 -0.65
N VAL A 98 14.19 11.41 -1.82
CA VAL A 98 12.80 11.75 -2.06
C VAL A 98 11.97 10.86 -1.14
N LYS A 99 11.46 11.45 -0.07
CA LYS A 99 10.72 10.76 0.98
C LYS A 99 9.49 10.11 0.35
N ALA A 100 9.39 8.78 0.44
CA ALA A 100 8.17 8.08 0.12
C ALA A 100 7.02 8.66 0.97
N ARG A 101 5.88 8.95 0.36
CA ARG A 101 4.74 9.61 1.01
C ARG A 101 3.44 8.88 0.72
N HIS A 102 2.53 8.93 1.68
CA HIS A 102 1.18 8.42 1.52
C HIS A 102 0.32 9.44 0.79
N MET A 103 -0.13 9.09 -0.43
CA MET A 103 -0.74 10.04 -1.37
C MET A 103 -2.01 10.70 -0.79
N LYS A 104 -2.87 9.92 -0.12
CA LYS A 104 -4.12 10.41 0.46
C LYS A 104 -3.99 10.86 1.92
N GLY A 105 -2.90 10.50 2.59
CA GLY A 105 -2.76 10.67 4.04
C GLY A 105 -3.61 9.69 4.86
N CYS A 106 -3.22 9.46 6.11
CA CYS A 106 -3.97 8.60 7.04
C CYS A 106 -4.97 9.42 7.89
N HIS A 107 -5.95 8.75 8.50
CA HIS A 107 -6.98 9.36 9.35
C HIS A 107 -6.99 8.78 10.78
N CYS A 108 -5.82 8.44 11.30
CA CYS A 108 -5.69 7.77 12.59
C CYS A 108 -6.15 8.65 13.75
N LYS A 109 -7.00 8.10 14.64
CA LYS A 109 -7.47 8.80 15.85
C LYS A 109 -6.88 8.27 17.16
N LYS A 110 -6.55 6.97 17.22
CA LYS A 110 -6.18 6.27 18.47
C LYS A 110 -4.81 5.59 18.45
N SER A 111 -4.22 5.41 17.27
CA SER A 111 -2.96 4.67 17.14
C SER A 111 -1.72 5.50 17.49
N GLY A 112 -1.88 6.83 17.63
CA GLY A 112 -0.75 7.78 17.62
C GLY A 112 0.12 7.63 16.36
N CYS A 113 -0.42 7.01 15.31
CA CYS A 113 0.29 6.52 14.13
C CYS A 113 1.44 5.54 14.41
N LEU A 114 1.62 5.00 15.62
CA LEU A 114 2.73 4.09 15.97
C LEU A 114 2.36 2.59 15.94
N LYS A 115 1.27 2.24 15.25
CA LYS A 115 0.74 0.88 15.17
C LYS A 115 0.39 0.57 13.72
N LYS A 116 0.37 -0.73 13.37
CA LYS A 116 0.02 -1.22 12.01
C LYS A 116 -1.39 -0.88 11.53
N TYR A 117 -2.24 -0.32 12.40
CA TYR A 117 -3.50 0.30 11.99
C TYR A 117 -3.31 1.57 11.14
N CYS A 118 -2.15 2.23 11.25
CA CYS A 118 -1.78 3.35 10.41
C CYS A 118 -1.07 2.85 9.14
N GLU A 119 -1.59 3.24 7.97
CA GLU A 119 -1.02 2.89 6.67
C GLU A 119 0.40 3.47 6.50
N CYS A 120 0.68 4.65 7.04
CA CYS A 120 2.02 5.27 7.00
C CYS A 120 3.03 4.41 7.78
N PHE A 121 2.71 4.06 9.02
CA PHE A 121 3.56 3.22 9.86
C PHE A 121 3.74 1.80 9.29
N GLN A 122 2.65 1.20 8.78
CA GLN A 122 2.72 -0.11 8.14
C GLN A 122 3.66 -0.11 6.93
N ALA A 123 3.71 0.99 6.18
CA ALA A 123 4.58 1.18 5.04
C ALA A 123 5.98 1.72 5.39
N ALA A 124 6.30 1.88 6.68
CA ALA A 124 7.54 2.47 7.17
C ALA A 124 7.83 3.88 6.59
N VAL A 125 6.77 4.69 6.39
CA VAL A 125 6.89 6.10 6.02
C VAL A 125 6.35 7.00 7.13
N MET A 126 6.94 8.18 7.26
CA MET A 126 6.47 9.21 8.19
C MET A 126 5.10 9.75 7.74
N CYS A 127 4.30 10.21 8.70
CA CYS A 127 3.12 10.99 8.34
C CYS A 127 3.56 12.30 7.68
N SER A 128 2.73 12.79 6.77
CA SER A 128 2.93 14.07 6.06
C SER A 128 1.77 15.02 6.32
N ASP A 129 1.88 16.22 5.79
CA ASP A 129 0.83 17.25 5.72
C ASP A 129 -0.50 16.75 5.13
N THR A 130 -0.48 15.76 4.24
CA THR A 130 -1.69 15.11 3.72
C THR A 130 -2.46 14.29 4.78
N CYS A 131 -1.82 13.89 5.88
CA CYS A 131 -2.44 13.07 6.92
C CYS A 131 -3.33 13.92 7.84
N LYS A 132 -4.56 13.47 8.10
CA LYS A 132 -5.49 14.10 9.06
C LYS A 132 -5.58 13.30 10.37
N CYS A 133 -4.46 12.75 10.80
CA CYS A 133 -4.36 12.02 12.07
C CYS A 133 -4.31 12.97 13.26
N ILE A 134 -4.84 12.51 14.40
CA ILE A 134 -4.84 13.25 15.67
C ILE A 134 -3.73 12.69 16.55
N GLU A 135 -3.01 13.57 17.27
CA GLU A 135 -1.89 13.22 18.16
C GLU A 135 -0.86 12.31 17.48
N CYS A 136 -0.44 12.66 16.26
CA CYS A 136 0.53 11.88 15.49
C CYS A 136 1.89 11.83 16.19
N ARG A 137 2.46 10.62 16.31
CA ARG A 137 3.81 10.37 16.84
C ARG A 137 4.69 9.54 15.88
N ASN A 138 4.28 9.40 14.63
CA ASN A 138 4.97 8.65 13.57
C ASN A 138 5.71 9.55 12.58
#